data_AF-A0A177KMY7-F1
#
_entry.id   AF-A0A177KMY7-F1
#
_cell.length_a   1.000
_cell.length_b   1.000
_cell.length_c   1.000
_cell.angle_alpha   90.00
_cell.angle_beta   90.00
_cell.angle_gamma   90.00
#
_symmetry.space_group_name_H-M   'P 1'
#
loop_
_entity.id
_entity.type
_entity.pdbx_description
1 polymer ?
#
loop_
_entity_poly.entity_id
_entity_poly.type
_entity_poly.pdbx_seq_one_letter_code
_entity_poly.pdbx_strand_id
1 'polypeptide(L)'
;MSRRNFLLNFLLWVVSFVLGYKVREDESTIIKDGSVVSEEIATVNQQLAENATKLTDVLSLDKTLEGGTSDKDNYSKLLTLVSNVKTNESGLYIPNGKYYCSENLTIEGIRNIRIDGEIIMASGKMLELVFNSASSFACDWHINRVSGKVRVSGLKNGQVAVQYATELELYALGGDSLRSSIAYSQFWLGTIATLRLFSEGTSTGWINENAFYGGRYVDIIIDGNYTHNNNTFYKPMLENANVNIARGSSNVLEGVRFEGTNTITFGKNSFGNLIEKTWTSLDATLYSTLPNSSFETIIDNGVGNVVSKQQQKDLHVDRIINLQYSSKNIDYSIITKENNKLKYIAQVQDIASTGVIPCPSFPIGFSTRCSDSFFRIYIKFYNESMQKIQMDESIISTDLSWNAKKQRYQSSANMATNRVLLKPNPIIKYFEFRLVTGSGTAIPVEYVTLDFICKQTDNYGYITDKLKSKTAIPLATNTTQLVGDFDITDVVYNKNRVAGGKIGWTPITINPTTWKAFGEIDA
;
A
#
# COMPACT_ATOMS: atom_id res chain seq x y z
N MET A 1 15.14 46.07 12.60
CA MET A 1 15.86 46.05 11.30
C MET A 1 14.88 45.56 10.25
N SER A 2 14.71 46.27 9.12
CA SER A 2 13.82 45.80 8.05
C SER A 2 14.34 44.50 7.44
N ARG A 3 13.47 43.66 6.89
CA ARG A 3 13.86 42.38 6.24
C ARG A 3 14.91 42.60 5.13
N ARG A 4 14.80 43.74 4.43
CA ARG A 4 15.78 44.24 3.44
C ARG A 4 17.14 44.52 4.06
N ASN A 5 17.19 45.23 5.19
CA ASN A 5 18.45 45.55 5.87
C ASN A 5 19.11 44.31 6.46
N PHE A 6 18.33 43.33 6.93
CA PHE A 6 18.87 42.07 7.43
C PHE A 6 19.53 41.23 6.32
N LEU A 7 18.84 41.07 5.18
CA LEU A 7 19.38 40.34 4.02
C LEU A 7 20.63 41.01 3.44
N LEU A 8 20.63 42.35 3.35
CA LEU A 8 21.79 43.12 2.91
C LEU A 8 22.99 42.90 3.84
N ASN A 9 22.77 42.97 5.16
CA ASN A 9 23.83 42.78 6.16
C ASN A 9 24.35 41.33 6.16
N PHE A 10 23.48 40.35 5.96
CA PHE A 10 23.88 38.93 5.86
C PHE A 10 24.72 38.66 4.59
N LEU A 11 24.32 39.23 3.44
CA LEU A 11 25.09 39.14 2.19
C LEU A 11 26.46 39.82 2.31
N LEU A 12 26.51 41.02 2.90
CA LEU A 12 27.78 41.73 3.16
C LEU A 12 28.69 40.91 4.08
N TRP A 13 28.11 40.24 5.09
CA TRP A 13 28.86 39.35 5.97
C TRP A 13 29.43 38.13 5.23
N VAL A 14 28.64 37.45 4.40
CA VAL A 14 29.08 36.30 3.60
C VAL A 14 30.19 36.71 2.61
N VAL A 15 30.02 37.82 1.89
CA VAL A 15 31.03 38.35 0.96
C VAL A 15 32.32 38.69 1.69
N SER A 16 32.22 39.31 2.88
CA SER A 16 33.38 39.66 3.70
C SER A 16 34.11 38.41 4.20
N PHE A 17 33.36 37.39 4.63
CA PHE A 17 33.90 36.14 5.13
C PHE A 17 34.57 35.28 4.04
N VAL A 18 33.96 35.19 2.85
CA VAL A 18 34.44 34.33 1.76
C VAL A 18 35.61 34.96 1.01
N LEU A 19 35.62 36.29 0.85
CA LEU A 19 36.64 36.99 0.05
C LEU A 19 37.73 37.67 0.90
N GLY A 20 37.74 37.45 2.22
CA GLY A 20 38.81 37.91 3.11
C GLY A 20 38.80 39.41 3.43
N TYR A 21 37.67 40.08 3.24
CA TYR A 21 37.54 41.52 3.52
C TYR A 21 37.24 41.78 5.00
N LYS A 22 37.83 42.84 5.56
CA LYS A 22 37.47 43.35 6.89
C LYS A 22 36.59 44.60 6.76
N VAL A 23 35.42 44.58 7.39
CA VAL A 23 34.51 45.72 7.50
C VAL A 23 34.81 46.45 8.82
N ARG A 24 35.05 47.77 8.79
CA ARG A 24 35.20 48.58 10.01
C ARG A 24 33.83 48.88 10.66
N GLU A 25 33.84 49.12 11.96
CA GLU A 25 32.65 49.45 12.78
C GLU A 25 31.89 50.71 12.34
N ASP A 26 32.47 51.55 11.48
CA ASP A 26 31.79 52.71 10.89
C ASP A 26 30.88 52.37 9.69
N GLU A 27 30.68 51.07 9.41
CA GLU A 27 29.79 50.47 8.40
C GLU A 27 30.01 50.91 6.94
N SER A 28 30.95 51.82 6.64
CA SER A 28 31.14 52.36 5.29
C SER A 28 32.46 52.02 4.61
N THR A 29 33.39 51.33 5.29
CA THR A 29 34.77 51.17 4.78
C THR A 29 35.21 49.70 4.77
N ILE A 30 35.49 49.17 3.58
CA ILE A 30 36.04 47.82 3.36
C ILE A 30 37.54 47.91 3.09
N ILE A 31 38.33 47.09 3.79
CA ILE A 31 39.79 47.03 3.65
C ILE A 31 40.20 45.67 3.08
N LYS A 32 41.02 45.68 2.03
CA LYS A 32 41.72 44.51 1.48
C LYS A 32 43.22 44.76 1.55
N ASP A 33 43.97 43.86 2.19
CA ASP A 33 45.43 43.95 2.32
C ASP A 33 45.96 45.31 2.82
N GLY A 34 45.22 45.97 3.71
CA GLY A 34 45.60 47.26 4.30
C GLY A 34 45.24 48.50 3.48
N SER A 35 44.65 48.36 2.30
CA SER A 35 44.23 49.47 1.45
C SER A 35 42.70 49.66 1.45
N VAL A 36 42.25 50.92 1.45
CA VAL A 36 40.84 51.30 1.30
C VAL A 36 40.46 51.19 -0.17
N VAL A 37 39.49 50.33 -0.50
CA VAL A 37 39.08 50.10 -1.89
C VAL A 37 37.75 50.82 -2.15
N SER A 38 37.79 52.12 -2.45
CA SER A 38 36.58 52.94 -2.59
C SER A 38 35.83 52.74 -3.92
N GLU A 39 36.52 52.45 -5.02
CA GLU A 39 35.89 52.23 -6.35
C GLU A 39 35.23 50.85 -6.48
N GLU A 40 35.76 49.81 -5.82
CA GLU A 40 35.10 48.49 -5.78
C GLU A 40 33.81 48.54 -4.94
N ILE A 41 33.74 49.37 -3.89
CA ILE A 41 32.53 49.48 -3.05
C ILE A 41 31.35 50.05 -3.83
N ALA A 42 31.54 51.08 -4.67
CA ALA A 42 30.47 51.62 -5.50
C ALA A 42 29.96 50.57 -6.50
N THR A 43 30.89 49.82 -7.10
CA THR A 43 30.58 48.74 -8.06
C THR A 43 29.89 47.56 -7.39
N VAL A 44 30.36 47.14 -6.21
CA VAL A 44 29.77 46.07 -5.39
C VAL A 44 28.41 46.49 -4.85
N ASN A 45 28.24 47.74 -4.40
CA ASN A 45 26.95 48.27 -3.96
C ASN A 45 25.97 48.40 -5.12
N GLN A 46 26.43 48.78 -6.31
CA GLN A 46 25.61 48.78 -7.53
C GLN A 46 25.20 47.35 -7.90
N GLN A 47 26.13 46.39 -7.93
CA GLN A 47 25.82 44.99 -8.20
C GLN A 47 24.93 44.37 -7.12
N LEU A 48 25.11 44.71 -5.84
CA LEU A 48 24.25 44.28 -4.74
C LEU A 48 22.87 44.93 -4.82
N ALA A 49 22.76 46.20 -5.25
CA ALA A 49 21.49 46.85 -5.47
C ALA A 49 20.75 46.25 -6.68
N GLU A 50 21.46 45.98 -7.77
CA GLU A 50 20.94 45.27 -8.95
C GLU A 50 20.52 43.84 -8.58
N ASN A 51 21.32 43.11 -7.81
CA ASN A 51 21.00 41.76 -7.35
C ASN A 51 19.92 41.72 -6.27
N ALA A 52 19.85 42.72 -5.39
CA ALA A 52 18.76 42.87 -4.42
C ALA A 52 17.44 43.23 -5.13
N THR A 53 17.50 44.03 -6.20
CA THR A 53 16.34 44.27 -7.06
C THR A 53 15.89 42.97 -7.71
N LYS A 54 16.83 42.19 -8.30
CA LYS A 54 16.55 40.83 -8.81
C LYS A 54 16.03 39.86 -7.75
N LEU A 55 16.46 39.95 -6.49
CA LEU A 55 15.96 39.13 -5.38
C LEU A 55 14.55 39.55 -4.92
N THR A 56 14.23 40.84 -5.03
CA THR A 56 12.89 41.37 -4.79
C THR A 56 11.96 41.04 -5.96
N ASP A 57 12.52 40.89 -7.17
CA ASP A 57 11.84 40.42 -8.38
C ASP A 57 11.54 38.91 -8.36
N VAL A 58 12.08 38.12 -7.41
CA VAL A 58 11.74 36.69 -7.33
C VAL A 58 10.26 36.49 -6.96
N LEU A 59 9.59 37.47 -6.35
CA LEU A 59 8.16 37.49 -6.12
C LEU A 59 7.66 38.94 -6.19
N SER A 60 7.12 39.36 -7.34
CA SER A 60 6.53 40.71 -7.45
C SER A 60 5.28 40.78 -6.57
N LEU A 61 5.42 41.40 -5.40
CA LEU A 61 4.34 41.58 -4.44
C LEU A 61 3.51 42.79 -4.88
N ASP A 62 2.43 42.54 -5.61
CA ASP A 62 1.46 43.59 -5.88
C ASP A 62 0.70 43.91 -4.58
N LYS A 63 1.08 45.04 -3.96
CA LYS A 63 0.47 45.55 -2.73
C LYS A 63 -1.04 45.79 -2.87
N THR A 64 -1.59 45.86 -4.08
CA THR A 64 -3.04 46.02 -4.29
C THR A 64 -3.86 44.77 -3.98
N LEU A 65 -3.19 43.64 -3.71
CA LEU A 65 -3.79 42.37 -3.25
C LEU A 65 -3.68 42.15 -1.74
N GLU A 66 -3.08 43.06 -0.98
CA GLU A 66 -3.06 42.96 0.48
C GLU A 66 -4.51 43.04 1.03
N GLY A 67 -4.92 42.03 1.80
CA GLY A 67 -6.22 42.02 2.49
C GLY A 67 -7.43 41.68 1.60
N GLY A 68 -7.27 40.75 0.65
CA GLY A 68 -8.40 40.21 -0.13
C GLY A 68 -9.61 39.92 0.76
N THR A 69 -10.78 40.44 0.36
CA THR A 69 -12.07 40.21 1.03
C THR A 69 -12.91 39.33 0.13
N SER A 70 -13.63 38.37 0.71
CA SER A 70 -14.49 37.42 -0.04
C SER A 70 -15.62 38.09 -0.83
N ASP A 71 -15.89 39.36 -0.57
CA ASP A 71 -17.11 40.03 -1.01
C ASP A 71 -16.93 40.81 -2.31
N LYS A 72 -15.70 40.85 -2.85
CA LYS A 72 -15.38 41.53 -4.10
C LYS A 72 -14.70 40.57 -5.06
N ASP A 73 -15.12 40.63 -6.32
CA ASP A 73 -14.43 39.90 -7.38
C ASP A 73 -13.00 40.43 -7.55
N ASN A 74 -12.04 39.52 -7.51
CA ASN A 74 -10.63 39.78 -7.64
C ASN A 74 -10.05 39.24 -8.95
N TYR A 75 -10.89 38.67 -9.83
CA TYR A 75 -10.47 38.10 -11.11
C TYR A 75 -9.57 39.06 -11.92
N SER A 76 -10.02 40.28 -12.21
CA SER A 76 -9.24 41.22 -13.04
C SER A 76 -7.91 41.65 -12.40
N LYS A 77 -7.85 41.72 -11.06
CA LYS A 77 -6.62 42.05 -10.34
C LYS A 77 -5.63 40.90 -10.41
N LEU A 78 -6.09 39.67 -10.17
CA LEU A 78 -5.26 38.47 -10.26
C LEU A 78 -4.77 38.23 -11.69
N LEU A 79 -5.62 38.45 -12.69
CA LEU A 79 -5.23 38.35 -14.09
C LEU A 79 -4.13 39.36 -14.44
N THR A 80 -4.27 40.61 -14.01
CA THR A 80 -3.24 41.66 -14.18
C THR A 80 -1.92 41.24 -13.51
N LEU A 81 -1.98 40.73 -12.28
CA LEU A 81 -0.79 40.23 -11.58
C LEU A 81 -0.11 39.10 -12.36
N VAL A 82 -0.87 38.10 -12.81
CA VAL A 82 -0.35 36.96 -13.59
C VAL A 82 0.33 37.45 -14.87
N SER A 83 -0.30 38.39 -15.60
CA SER A 83 0.30 38.99 -16.79
C SER A 83 1.61 39.71 -16.47
N ASN A 84 1.66 40.51 -15.41
CA ASN A 84 2.87 41.22 -14.99
C ASN A 84 4.01 40.26 -14.61
N VAL A 85 3.70 39.20 -13.86
CA VAL A 85 4.68 38.17 -13.47
C VAL A 85 5.24 37.46 -14.70
N LYS A 86 4.37 37.09 -15.66
CA LYS A 86 4.78 36.44 -16.90
C LYS A 86 5.69 37.33 -17.74
N THR A 87 5.37 38.62 -17.89
CA THR A 87 6.19 39.59 -18.63
C THR A 87 7.57 39.80 -18.00
N ASN A 88 7.67 39.74 -16.68
CA ASN A 88 8.92 39.95 -15.95
C ASN A 88 9.69 38.65 -15.67
N GLU A 89 9.21 37.50 -16.14
CA GLU A 89 9.77 36.17 -15.88
C GLU A 89 9.99 35.87 -14.37
N SER A 90 9.15 36.45 -13.50
CA SER A 90 9.25 36.34 -12.05
C SER A 90 8.42 35.18 -11.48
N GLY A 91 8.49 34.99 -10.16
CA GLY A 91 7.58 34.10 -9.44
C GLY A 91 6.26 34.80 -9.08
N LEU A 92 5.16 34.04 -9.08
CA LEU A 92 3.86 34.52 -8.63
C LEU A 92 3.73 34.34 -7.12
N TYR A 93 3.40 35.41 -6.41
CA TYR A 93 3.03 35.34 -5.00
C TYR A 93 1.67 35.99 -4.75
N ILE A 94 0.76 35.22 -4.16
CA ILE A 94 -0.53 35.71 -3.65
C ILE A 94 -0.48 35.61 -2.12
N PRO A 95 -0.50 36.74 -1.40
CA PRO A 95 -0.38 36.75 0.06
C PRO A 95 -1.59 36.12 0.73
N ASN A 96 -1.49 35.91 2.04
CA ASN A 96 -2.61 35.45 2.84
C ASN A 96 -3.81 36.43 2.75
N GLY A 97 -5.00 35.91 2.50
CA GLY A 97 -6.22 36.67 2.24
C GLY A 97 -7.29 35.77 1.61
N LYS A 98 -8.49 36.31 1.35
CA LYS A 98 -9.55 35.61 0.61
C LYS A 98 -9.80 36.31 -0.72
N TYR A 99 -9.70 35.57 -1.81
CA TYR A 99 -9.78 36.12 -3.16
C TYR A 99 -10.89 35.44 -3.94
N TYR A 100 -12.03 36.11 -4.10
CA TYR A 100 -13.13 35.59 -4.90
C TYR A 100 -12.84 35.79 -6.39
N CYS A 101 -13.07 34.75 -7.20
CA CYS A 101 -12.96 34.80 -8.66
C CYS A 101 -14.27 34.40 -9.30
N SER A 102 -14.92 35.35 -9.98
CA SER A 102 -16.17 35.11 -10.71
C SER A 102 -15.99 34.32 -12.02
N GLU A 103 -14.76 34.27 -12.54
CA GLU A 103 -14.38 33.65 -13.80
C GLU A 103 -13.26 32.61 -13.64
N ASN A 104 -13.01 31.82 -14.68
CA ASN A 104 -11.85 30.94 -14.73
C ASN A 104 -10.55 31.76 -14.69
N LEU A 105 -9.65 31.41 -13.78
CA LEU A 105 -8.33 32.03 -13.67
C LEU A 105 -7.28 31.06 -14.19
N THR A 106 -6.64 31.39 -15.31
CA THR A 106 -5.54 30.58 -15.87
C THR A 106 -4.20 31.25 -15.56
N ILE A 107 -3.29 30.49 -14.97
CA ILE A 107 -1.92 30.88 -14.65
C ILE A 107 -1.00 30.03 -15.51
N GLU A 108 -0.44 30.63 -16.57
CA GLU A 108 0.30 29.91 -17.60
C GLU A 108 1.76 30.36 -17.68
N GLY A 109 2.67 29.39 -17.69
CA GLY A 109 4.10 29.59 -18.01
C GLY A 109 4.95 30.09 -16.84
N ILE A 110 4.41 30.08 -15.61
CA ILE A 110 5.11 30.55 -14.41
C ILE A 110 5.70 29.36 -13.65
N ARG A 111 7.03 29.36 -13.47
CA ARG A 111 7.76 28.25 -12.82
C ARG A 111 7.56 28.19 -11.30
N ASN A 112 7.52 29.35 -10.65
CA ASN A 112 7.43 29.45 -9.20
C ASN A 112 6.10 30.11 -8.84
N ILE A 113 5.21 29.36 -8.19
CA ILE A 113 3.90 29.85 -7.77
C ILE A 113 3.76 29.63 -6.28
N ARG A 114 3.41 30.67 -5.54
CA ARG A 114 3.10 30.58 -4.12
C ARG A 114 1.82 31.34 -3.79
N ILE A 115 0.80 30.59 -3.39
CA ILE A 115 -0.52 31.11 -3.00
C ILE A 115 -0.71 30.78 -1.53
N ASP A 116 -0.42 31.74 -0.66
CA ASP A 116 -0.59 31.59 0.79
C ASP A 116 -2.05 31.88 1.21
N GLY A 117 -2.80 32.64 0.40
CA GLY A 117 -4.22 32.91 0.59
C GLY A 117 -5.17 31.79 0.13
N GLU A 118 -6.46 32.06 0.28
CA GLU A 118 -7.57 31.24 -0.22
C GLU A 118 -8.13 31.86 -1.51
N ILE A 119 -8.11 31.10 -2.60
CA ILE A 119 -8.85 31.45 -3.82
C ILE A 119 -10.23 30.79 -3.77
N ILE A 120 -11.30 31.59 -3.84
CA ILE A 120 -12.68 31.13 -3.82
C ILE A 120 -13.21 31.20 -5.25
N MET A 121 -13.35 30.06 -5.90
CA MET A 121 -13.88 30.03 -7.26
C MET A 121 -15.41 30.09 -7.22
N ALA A 122 -16.01 30.91 -8.09
CA ALA A 122 -17.44 30.85 -8.33
C ALA A 122 -17.87 29.45 -8.80
N SER A 123 -19.14 29.11 -8.58
CA SER A 123 -19.67 27.79 -8.96
C SER A 123 -19.44 27.51 -10.45
N GLY A 124 -18.89 26.32 -10.76
CA GLY A 124 -18.54 25.92 -12.12
C GLY A 124 -17.28 26.55 -12.70
N LYS A 125 -16.59 27.44 -11.97
CA LYS A 125 -15.31 28.03 -12.38
C LYS A 125 -14.14 27.27 -11.75
N MET A 126 -12.96 27.44 -12.34
CA MET A 126 -11.73 26.77 -11.90
C MET A 126 -10.50 27.67 -11.93
N LEU A 127 -9.53 27.34 -11.08
CA LEU A 127 -8.15 27.80 -11.17
C LEU A 127 -7.38 26.81 -12.05
N GLU A 128 -6.83 27.24 -13.17
CA GLU A 128 -6.02 26.41 -14.05
C GLU A 128 -4.55 26.83 -13.99
N LEU A 129 -3.66 25.87 -13.69
CA LEU A 129 -2.22 26.05 -13.69
C LEU A 129 -1.64 25.30 -14.89
N VAL A 130 -1.01 26.03 -15.80
CA VAL A 130 -0.49 25.49 -17.07
C VAL A 130 0.99 25.81 -17.16
N PHE A 131 1.83 24.83 -17.50
CA PHE A 131 3.22 25.11 -17.87
C PHE A 131 3.47 24.77 -19.33
N ASN A 132 4.30 23.79 -19.62
CA ASN A 132 4.57 23.30 -20.96
C ASN A 132 5.05 21.85 -20.89
N SER A 133 4.26 20.93 -21.45
CA SER A 133 4.57 19.50 -21.44
C SER A 133 5.80 19.12 -22.29
N ALA A 134 6.26 20.01 -23.17
CA ALA A 134 7.51 19.84 -23.91
C ALA A 134 8.74 20.33 -23.13
N SER A 135 8.54 21.03 -22.00
CA SER A 135 9.63 21.54 -21.19
C SER A 135 10.15 20.50 -20.19
N SER A 136 11.45 20.55 -19.91
CA SER A 136 12.08 19.79 -18.83
C SER A 136 12.37 20.64 -17.59
N PHE A 137 12.01 21.94 -17.59
CA PHE A 137 12.26 22.82 -16.46
C PHE A 137 11.44 22.39 -15.24
N ALA A 138 12.12 22.32 -14.09
CA ALA A 138 11.43 22.12 -12.83
C ALA A 138 10.52 23.31 -12.52
N CYS A 139 9.36 23.02 -11.97
CA CYS A 139 8.42 24.00 -11.43
C CYS A 139 8.22 23.74 -9.94
N ASP A 140 8.02 24.78 -9.15
CA ASP A 140 7.73 24.70 -7.72
C ASP A 140 6.48 25.51 -7.40
N TRP A 141 5.38 24.81 -7.15
CA TRP A 141 4.06 25.40 -6.94
C TRP A 141 3.53 25.04 -5.56
N HIS A 142 3.26 26.05 -4.74
CA HIS A 142 2.69 25.88 -3.42
C HIS A 142 1.34 26.60 -3.33
N ILE A 143 0.26 25.84 -3.16
CA ILE A 143 -1.12 26.34 -3.06
C ILE A 143 -1.70 25.96 -1.69
N ASN A 144 -1.96 26.96 -0.86
CA ASN A 144 -2.54 26.75 0.46
C ASN A 144 -4.01 26.31 0.37
N ARG A 145 -4.88 27.08 -0.30
CA ARG A 145 -6.30 26.74 -0.36
C ARG A 145 -6.98 27.25 -1.61
N VAL A 146 -7.74 26.36 -2.25
CA VAL A 146 -8.73 26.72 -3.26
C VAL A 146 -10.09 26.15 -2.87
N SER A 147 -11.03 27.02 -2.59
CA SER A 147 -12.44 26.63 -2.40
C SER A 147 -13.10 26.51 -3.77
N GLY A 148 -12.86 25.38 -4.43
CA GLY A 148 -13.27 25.11 -5.80
C GLY A 148 -12.38 24.08 -6.49
N LYS A 149 -12.43 24.08 -7.82
CA LYS A 149 -11.62 23.20 -8.67
C LYS A 149 -10.27 23.83 -9.01
N VAL A 150 -9.21 23.05 -8.87
CA VAL A 150 -7.87 23.32 -9.41
C VAL A 150 -7.61 22.34 -10.53
N ARG A 151 -7.18 22.84 -11.70
CA ARG A 151 -6.71 22.02 -12.81
C ARG A 151 -5.22 22.28 -13.02
N VAL A 152 -4.44 21.22 -13.11
CA VAL A 152 -3.02 21.27 -13.49
C VAL A 152 -2.87 20.64 -14.86
N SER A 153 -2.11 21.28 -15.75
CA SER A 153 -1.86 20.79 -17.12
C SER A 153 -0.45 21.10 -17.60
N GLY A 154 0.09 20.23 -18.44
CA GLY A 154 1.33 20.49 -19.13
C GLY A 154 2.58 20.52 -18.23
N LEU A 155 2.62 19.68 -17.19
CA LEU A 155 3.63 19.77 -16.15
C LEU A 155 4.58 18.57 -16.17
N LYS A 156 5.88 18.81 -16.38
CA LYS A 156 6.92 17.79 -16.20
C LYS A 156 7.94 18.23 -15.16
N ASN A 157 8.43 17.28 -14.38
CA ASN A 157 9.41 17.56 -13.31
C ASN A 157 8.91 18.61 -12.29
N GLY A 158 7.60 18.66 -12.05
CA GLY A 158 7.01 19.63 -11.13
C GLY A 158 7.05 19.16 -9.68
N GLN A 159 7.21 20.11 -8.77
CA GLN A 159 6.97 19.96 -7.35
C GLN A 159 5.74 20.79 -7.00
N VAL A 160 4.63 20.13 -6.65
CA VAL A 160 3.35 20.79 -6.44
C VAL A 160 2.78 20.45 -5.08
N ALA A 161 2.63 21.42 -4.19
CA ALA A 161 1.93 21.26 -2.93
C ALA A 161 0.53 21.89 -3.04
N VAL A 162 -0.52 21.12 -2.74
CA VAL A 162 -1.90 21.62 -2.63
C VAL A 162 -2.46 21.20 -1.28
N GLN A 163 -2.58 22.15 -0.36
CA GLN A 163 -3.02 21.85 1.00
C GLN A 163 -4.54 21.67 1.11
N TYR A 164 -5.33 22.37 0.29
CA TYR A 164 -6.78 22.18 0.23
C TYR A 164 -7.36 22.49 -1.15
N ALA A 165 -8.20 21.59 -1.67
CA ALA A 165 -9.06 21.82 -2.84
C ALA A 165 -10.34 20.98 -2.77
N THR A 166 -11.45 21.48 -3.35
CA THR A 166 -12.65 20.65 -3.54
C THR A 166 -12.41 19.60 -4.62
N GLU A 167 -11.81 20.01 -5.74
CA GLU A 167 -11.37 19.10 -6.79
C GLU A 167 -9.97 19.49 -7.23
N LEU A 168 -9.07 18.51 -7.34
CA LEU A 168 -7.81 18.65 -8.05
C LEU A 168 -7.86 17.74 -9.28
N GLU A 169 -7.77 18.33 -10.46
CA GLU A 169 -7.73 17.61 -11.72
C GLU A 169 -6.35 17.74 -12.36
N LEU A 170 -5.65 16.63 -12.51
CA LEU A 170 -4.54 16.53 -13.44
C LEU A 170 -5.15 16.27 -14.82
N TYR A 171 -4.94 17.20 -15.74
CA TYR A 171 -5.59 17.19 -17.05
C TYR A 171 -4.55 17.17 -18.18
N ALA A 172 -4.67 16.21 -19.09
CA ALA A 172 -3.86 16.10 -20.28
C ALA A 172 -4.71 16.17 -21.55
N LEU A 173 -4.42 17.13 -22.44
CA LEU A 173 -5.11 17.28 -23.72
C LEU A 173 -4.19 16.80 -24.84
N GLY A 174 -4.43 15.59 -25.34
CA GLY A 174 -3.66 15.04 -26.45
C GLY A 174 -3.97 15.78 -27.76
N GLY A 175 -2.90 16.17 -28.45
CA GLY A 175 -2.94 17.02 -29.64
C GLY A 175 -2.59 18.48 -29.34
N ASP A 176 -2.62 18.87 -28.05
CA ASP A 176 -2.11 20.15 -27.58
C ASP A 176 -0.68 19.95 -27.03
N SER A 177 0.33 20.47 -27.72
CA SER A 177 1.74 20.30 -27.31
C SER A 177 2.06 20.96 -25.97
N LEU A 178 1.28 21.94 -25.53
CA LEU A 178 1.45 22.58 -24.23
C LEU A 178 0.92 21.68 -23.11
N ARG A 179 -0.21 21.01 -23.35
CA ARG A 179 -0.97 20.26 -22.32
C ARG A 179 -0.95 18.74 -22.50
N SER A 180 -0.20 18.21 -23.46
CA SER A 180 -0.25 16.79 -23.85
C SER A 180 0.11 15.81 -22.74
N SER A 181 0.85 16.26 -21.72
CA SER A 181 1.26 15.40 -20.61
C SER A 181 1.49 16.08 -19.28
N ILE A 182 1.35 15.25 -18.24
CA ILE A 182 1.86 15.49 -16.89
C ILE A 182 2.71 14.28 -16.48
N ALA A 183 4.00 14.47 -16.21
CA ALA A 183 4.87 13.35 -15.89
C ALA A 183 6.01 13.71 -14.94
N TYR A 184 6.59 12.70 -14.28
CA TYR A 184 7.78 12.85 -13.44
C TYR A 184 7.63 13.90 -12.33
N SER A 185 6.39 14.16 -11.91
CA SER A 185 6.09 15.23 -10.97
C SER A 185 5.75 14.66 -9.59
N GLN A 186 6.01 15.46 -8.57
CA GLN A 186 5.74 15.14 -7.17
C GLN A 186 4.64 16.07 -6.66
N PHE A 187 3.61 15.48 -6.06
CA PHE A 187 2.45 16.19 -5.52
C PHE A 187 2.37 15.96 -4.00
N TRP A 188 2.42 17.01 -3.19
CA TRP A 188 2.18 16.94 -1.74
C TRP A 188 0.78 17.46 -1.44
N LEU A 189 -0.11 16.54 -1.05
CA LEU A 189 -1.53 16.81 -1.00
C LEU A 189 -2.05 16.79 0.44
N GLY A 190 -2.81 17.83 0.79
CA GLY A 190 -3.50 17.95 2.07
C GLY A 190 -4.91 17.34 2.00
N THR A 191 -5.95 18.16 2.09
CA THR A 191 -7.35 17.71 1.96
C THR A 191 -7.86 18.01 0.55
N ILE A 192 -8.06 16.96 -0.25
CA ILE A 192 -8.51 17.06 -1.65
C ILE A 192 -9.74 16.18 -1.78
N ALA A 193 -10.95 16.76 -1.83
CA ALA A 193 -12.15 15.91 -1.79
C ALA A 193 -12.23 14.98 -3.00
N THR A 194 -12.01 15.50 -4.22
CA THR A 194 -11.90 14.70 -5.44
C THR A 194 -10.56 14.91 -6.10
N LEU A 195 -9.78 13.83 -6.28
CA LEU A 195 -8.61 13.82 -7.14
C LEU A 195 -8.97 13.13 -8.46
N ARG A 196 -8.78 13.81 -9.58
CA ARG A 196 -9.03 13.26 -10.92
C ARG A 196 -7.78 13.31 -11.78
N LEU A 197 -7.43 12.19 -12.39
CA LEU A 197 -6.50 12.10 -13.51
C LEU A 197 -7.36 11.88 -14.76
N PHE A 198 -7.34 12.85 -15.67
CA PHE A 198 -8.19 12.83 -16.87
C PHE A 198 -7.43 13.21 -18.13
N SER A 199 -7.72 12.51 -19.23
CA SER A 199 -7.21 12.84 -20.56
C SER A 199 -8.30 12.85 -21.63
N GLU A 200 -8.16 13.75 -22.60
CA GLU A 200 -8.97 13.77 -23.81
C GLU A 200 -8.18 14.34 -25.00
N GLY A 201 -8.84 14.53 -26.15
CA GLY A 201 -8.25 15.11 -27.35
C GLY A 201 -8.18 14.17 -28.55
N THR A 202 -7.65 14.69 -29.66
CA THR A 202 -7.53 13.97 -30.94
C THR A 202 -6.39 12.96 -30.95
N SER A 203 -5.43 13.13 -30.04
CA SER A 203 -4.42 12.14 -29.73
C SER A 203 -4.42 11.84 -28.23
N THR A 204 -3.55 10.92 -27.83
CA THR A 204 -3.41 10.45 -26.46
C THR A 204 -2.82 11.52 -25.54
N GLY A 205 -3.52 11.86 -24.45
CA GLY A 205 -2.98 12.68 -23.35
C GLY A 205 -2.50 11.79 -22.20
N TRP A 206 -1.27 11.94 -21.73
CA TRP A 206 -0.67 11.02 -20.75
C TRP A 206 -0.40 11.68 -19.39
N ILE A 207 -0.72 10.97 -18.31
CA ILE A 207 -0.49 11.41 -16.92
C ILE A 207 0.16 10.24 -16.20
N ASN A 208 1.50 10.23 -16.17
CA ASN A 208 2.25 9.03 -15.86
C ASN A 208 3.45 9.30 -14.96
N GLU A 209 3.90 8.30 -14.22
CA GLU A 209 5.18 8.35 -13.47
C GLU A 209 5.21 9.51 -12.46
N ASN A 210 4.06 9.86 -11.90
CA ASN A 210 3.96 10.88 -10.86
C ASN A 210 3.89 10.24 -9.47
N ALA A 211 4.41 10.95 -8.48
CA ALA A 211 4.34 10.57 -7.08
C ALA A 211 3.39 11.51 -6.32
N PHE A 212 2.47 10.96 -5.54
CA PHE A 212 1.53 11.70 -4.71
C PHE A 212 1.79 11.35 -3.25
N TYR A 213 2.04 12.35 -2.41
CA TYR A 213 2.34 12.17 -1.00
C TYR A 213 1.18 12.68 -0.15
N GLY A 214 0.60 11.78 0.64
CA GLY A 214 -0.53 12.08 1.52
C GLY A 214 -1.86 12.19 0.77
N GLY A 215 -2.65 13.18 1.18
CA GLY A 215 -4.00 13.40 0.68
C GLY A 215 -5.08 12.72 1.51
N ARG A 216 -6.12 13.47 1.87
CA ARG A 216 -7.41 12.94 2.34
C ARG A 216 -8.43 13.09 1.21
N TYR A 217 -8.92 11.97 0.69
CA TYR A 217 -9.80 11.92 -0.47
C TYR A 217 -11.16 11.28 -0.13
N VAL A 218 -12.19 11.80 -0.80
CA VAL A 218 -13.50 11.16 -0.94
C VAL A 218 -13.56 10.45 -2.29
N ASP A 219 -12.99 11.00 -3.35
CA ASP A 219 -12.97 10.35 -4.65
C ASP A 219 -11.58 10.38 -5.28
N ILE A 220 -11.15 9.24 -5.82
CA ILE A 220 -10.01 9.15 -6.73
C ILE A 220 -10.54 8.61 -8.06
N ILE A 221 -10.40 9.38 -9.12
CA ILE A 221 -10.90 9.05 -10.46
C ILE A 221 -9.72 9.01 -11.43
N ILE A 222 -9.52 7.89 -12.11
CA ILE A 222 -8.53 7.75 -13.18
C ILE A 222 -9.26 7.29 -14.45
N ASP A 223 -9.38 8.18 -15.42
CA ASP A 223 -10.12 7.96 -16.67
C ASP A 223 -9.54 8.79 -17.83
N GLY A 224 -10.06 8.62 -19.04
CA GLY A 224 -9.72 9.47 -20.19
C GLY A 224 -9.52 8.70 -21.48
N ASN A 225 -8.74 9.24 -22.40
CA ASN A 225 -8.41 8.58 -23.66
C ASN A 225 -7.12 7.75 -23.60
N TYR A 226 -6.35 7.84 -22.51
CA TYR A 226 -5.14 7.07 -22.27
C TYR A 226 -5.22 6.21 -21.00
N THR A 227 -4.42 5.15 -20.97
CA THR A 227 -4.21 4.35 -19.77
C THR A 227 -3.14 5.02 -18.91
N HIS A 228 -3.56 6.01 -18.10
CA HIS A 228 -2.70 6.70 -17.13
C HIS A 228 -1.93 5.69 -16.27
N ASN A 229 -0.60 5.74 -16.29
CA ASN A 229 0.19 4.63 -15.77
C ASN A 229 1.35 5.00 -14.86
N ASN A 230 1.74 4.02 -14.04
CA ASN A 230 2.89 4.12 -13.14
C ASN A 230 2.82 5.33 -12.19
N ASN A 231 1.61 5.78 -11.83
CA ASN A 231 1.43 6.80 -10.80
C ASN A 231 1.40 6.13 -9.42
N THR A 232 2.12 6.68 -8.46
CA THR A 232 2.24 6.11 -7.12
C THR A 232 1.74 7.08 -6.06
N PHE A 233 0.80 6.64 -5.24
CA PHE A 233 0.21 7.37 -4.13
C PHE A 233 0.73 6.80 -2.82
N TYR A 234 1.43 7.62 -2.04
CA TYR A 234 2.03 7.25 -0.77
C TYR A 234 1.16 7.71 0.39
N LYS A 235 0.65 6.72 1.14
CA LYS A 235 -0.14 6.90 2.37
C LYS A 235 -1.39 7.78 2.21
N PRO A 236 -2.23 7.56 1.18
CA PRO A 236 -3.49 8.29 1.07
C PRO A 236 -4.46 7.88 2.19
N MET A 237 -5.28 8.82 2.62
CA MET A 237 -6.38 8.60 3.56
C MET A 237 -7.70 8.63 2.78
N LEU A 238 -8.43 7.52 2.81
CA LEU A 238 -9.67 7.32 2.08
C LEU A 238 -10.81 7.14 3.08
N GLU A 239 -11.74 8.10 3.10
CA GLU A 239 -12.85 8.11 4.06
C GLU A 239 -14.18 8.15 3.33
N ASN A 240 -14.98 7.09 3.47
CA ASN A 240 -16.20 6.88 2.69
C ASN A 240 -15.97 7.07 1.18
N ALA A 241 -14.83 6.58 0.70
CA ALA A 241 -14.28 7.00 -0.57
C ALA A 241 -14.68 6.09 -1.73
N ASN A 242 -14.74 6.66 -2.94
CA ASN A 242 -14.84 5.93 -4.19
C ASN A 242 -13.53 6.04 -4.98
N VAL A 243 -12.87 4.90 -5.17
CA VAL A 243 -11.72 4.79 -6.07
C VAL A 243 -12.20 4.18 -7.37
N ASN A 244 -12.23 4.97 -8.44
CA ASN A 244 -12.67 4.54 -9.77
C ASN A 244 -11.52 4.66 -10.77
N ILE A 245 -10.94 3.53 -11.14
CA ILE A 245 -9.89 3.42 -12.15
C ILE A 245 -10.54 2.84 -13.41
N ALA A 246 -11.20 3.69 -14.19
CA ALA A 246 -11.86 3.28 -15.43
C ALA A 246 -10.83 2.89 -16.51
N ARG A 247 -9.74 3.66 -16.60
CA ARG A 247 -8.61 3.47 -17.53
C ARG A 247 -7.30 3.84 -16.84
N GLY A 248 -6.54 2.84 -16.41
CA GLY A 248 -5.24 3.06 -15.78
C GLY A 248 -4.46 1.75 -15.65
N SER A 249 -3.12 1.84 -15.68
CA SER A 249 -2.30 0.65 -15.57
C SER A 249 -1.11 0.82 -14.65
N SER A 250 -0.81 -0.20 -13.86
CA SER A 250 0.36 -0.17 -12.97
C SER A 250 0.37 1.03 -12.01
N ASN A 251 -0.79 1.61 -11.68
CA ASN A 251 -0.86 2.63 -10.64
C ASN A 251 -0.84 1.95 -9.27
N VAL A 252 -0.18 2.56 -8.30
CA VAL A 252 0.04 1.98 -6.97
C VAL A 252 -0.48 2.95 -5.92
N LEU A 253 -1.44 2.54 -5.11
CA LEU A 253 -1.81 3.22 -3.88
C LEU A 253 -1.17 2.45 -2.73
N GLU A 254 -0.03 2.93 -2.23
CA GLU A 254 0.72 2.32 -1.15
C GLU A 254 0.32 2.93 0.19
N GLY A 255 0.24 2.13 1.26
CA GLY A 255 0.10 2.73 2.58
C GLY A 255 -1.32 3.15 2.94
N VAL A 256 -2.34 2.68 2.25
CA VAL A 256 -3.70 3.26 2.30
C VAL A 256 -4.37 3.07 3.66
N ARG A 257 -4.85 4.18 4.23
CA ARG A 257 -5.73 4.20 5.39
C ARG A 257 -7.19 4.26 4.91
N PHE A 258 -7.97 3.22 5.15
CA PHE A 258 -9.40 3.20 4.85
C PHE A 258 -10.25 3.49 6.09
N GLU A 259 -11.19 4.43 5.99
CA GLU A 259 -12.17 4.75 7.03
C GLU A 259 -13.59 4.68 6.44
N GLY A 260 -14.53 4.12 7.19
CA GLY A 260 -15.92 3.98 6.73
C GLY A 260 -16.11 2.99 5.58
N THR A 261 -17.14 3.21 4.76
CA THR A 261 -17.51 2.31 3.65
C THR A 261 -16.89 2.81 2.35
N ASN A 262 -16.01 2.02 1.74
CA ASN A 262 -15.28 2.43 0.55
C ASN A 262 -15.62 1.53 -0.63
N THR A 263 -15.62 2.09 -1.84
CA THR A 263 -15.87 1.35 -3.08
C THR A 263 -14.66 1.48 -3.99
N ILE A 264 -14.18 0.35 -4.51
CA ILE A 264 -13.06 0.30 -5.45
C ILE A 264 -13.59 -0.33 -6.74
N THR A 265 -13.54 0.42 -7.83
CA THR A 265 -13.96 -0.03 -9.15
C THR A 265 -12.79 0.04 -10.12
N PHE A 266 -12.46 -1.11 -10.71
CA PHE A 266 -11.55 -1.22 -11.84
C PHE A 266 -12.38 -1.44 -13.11
N GLY A 267 -12.27 -0.50 -14.06
CA GLY A 267 -12.95 -0.57 -15.34
C GLY A 267 -12.31 -1.58 -16.29
N LYS A 268 -13.03 -1.94 -17.36
CA LYS A 268 -12.58 -2.93 -18.36
C LYS A 268 -11.24 -2.63 -19.05
N ASN A 269 -10.80 -1.37 -19.00
CA ASN A 269 -9.57 -0.90 -19.62
C ASN A 269 -8.47 -0.62 -18.57
N SER A 270 -8.62 -1.16 -17.36
CA SER A 270 -7.63 -1.04 -16.29
C SER A 270 -6.88 -2.36 -16.10
N PHE A 271 -5.58 -2.29 -15.84
CA PHE A 271 -4.79 -3.51 -15.62
C PHE A 271 -3.56 -3.31 -14.74
N GLY A 272 -3.21 -4.31 -13.93
CA GLY A 272 -2.00 -4.31 -13.13
C GLY A 272 -1.94 -3.23 -12.04
N ASN A 273 -3.06 -2.61 -11.66
CA ASN A 273 -3.07 -1.63 -10.58
C ASN A 273 -2.99 -2.32 -9.21
N LEU A 274 -2.34 -1.67 -8.24
CA LEU A 274 -2.19 -2.18 -6.88
C LEU A 274 -2.72 -1.17 -5.86
N ILE A 275 -3.56 -1.62 -4.94
CA ILE A 275 -3.96 -0.88 -3.75
C ILE A 275 -3.49 -1.68 -2.54
N GLU A 276 -2.58 -1.13 -1.75
CA GLU A 276 -2.07 -1.73 -0.51
C GLU A 276 -2.67 -1.03 0.71
N LYS A 277 -3.55 -1.75 1.39
CA LYS A 277 -4.22 -1.30 2.62
C LYS A 277 -3.36 -1.56 3.86
N THR A 278 -3.11 -0.54 4.67
CA THR A 278 -2.33 -0.64 5.92
C THR A 278 -3.18 -0.46 7.17
N TRP A 279 -4.33 0.20 7.06
CA TRP A 279 -5.24 0.47 8.17
C TRP A 279 -6.71 0.48 7.75
N THR A 280 -7.59 0.13 8.69
CA THR A 280 -9.05 0.20 8.65
C THR A 280 -9.60 0.74 9.98
N SER A 281 -10.74 1.42 10.00
CA SER A 281 -11.28 2.07 11.21
C SER A 281 -12.09 1.17 12.16
N LEU A 282 -11.88 -0.15 12.11
CA LEU A 282 -12.80 -1.11 12.72
C LEU A 282 -12.28 -1.74 14.01
N ASP A 283 -13.24 -2.25 14.78
CA ASP A 283 -13.06 -2.91 16.07
C ASP A 283 -11.95 -3.97 16.02
N ALA A 284 -11.11 -3.98 17.05
CA ALA A 284 -9.88 -4.79 17.14
C ALA A 284 -10.15 -6.30 17.00
N THR A 285 -11.40 -6.73 17.19
CA THR A 285 -11.89 -8.10 17.01
C THR A 285 -11.95 -8.55 15.54
N LEU A 286 -12.10 -7.62 14.59
CA LEU A 286 -12.16 -7.90 13.13
C LEU A 286 -10.83 -7.68 12.42
N TYR A 287 -9.95 -6.87 13.02
CA TYR A 287 -8.58 -6.64 12.56
C TYR A 287 -7.71 -7.90 12.60
N SER A 288 -8.02 -8.80 13.53
CA SER A 288 -7.31 -10.06 13.66
C SER A 288 -7.88 -11.09 12.68
N THR A 289 -7.30 -11.13 11.47
CA THR A 289 -6.70 -12.37 10.90
C THR A 289 -7.36 -13.17 9.79
N LEU A 290 -8.31 -12.66 9.00
CA LEU A 290 -8.73 -13.41 7.81
C LEU A 290 -8.62 -12.64 6.49
N PRO A 291 -8.04 -13.28 5.45
CA PRO A 291 -7.74 -12.62 4.18
C PRO A 291 -8.96 -12.07 3.43
N ASN A 292 -10.20 -12.36 3.85
CA ASN A 292 -11.42 -12.08 3.08
C ASN A 292 -12.53 -11.30 3.81
N SER A 293 -12.30 -10.67 4.96
CA SER A 293 -13.22 -9.62 5.45
C SER A 293 -12.86 -8.30 4.76
N SER A 294 -13.30 -8.10 3.51
CA SER A 294 -13.22 -6.78 2.86
C SER A 294 -14.47 -6.00 3.21
N PHE A 295 -14.29 -4.82 3.80
CA PHE A 295 -15.36 -3.82 3.99
C PHE A 295 -15.55 -2.96 2.74
N GLU A 296 -14.60 -3.11 1.81
CA GLU A 296 -14.60 -2.49 0.53
C GLU A 296 -15.43 -3.32 -0.45
N THR A 297 -16.31 -2.65 -1.19
CA THR A 297 -16.91 -3.26 -2.38
C THR A 297 -15.90 -3.16 -3.50
N ILE A 298 -15.36 -4.30 -3.93
CA ILE A 298 -14.38 -4.38 -5.02
C ILE A 298 -15.11 -4.90 -6.27
N ILE A 299 -15.13 -4.08 -7.30
CA ILE A 299 -15.67 -4.43 -8.62
C ILE A 299 -14.50 -4.39 -9.60
N ASP A 300 -13.98 -5.57 -9.99
CA ASP A 300 -12.89 -5.66 -10.96
C ASP A 300 -13.38 -6.20 -12.30
N ASN A 301 -13.52 -5.30 -13.27
CA ASN A 301 -13.80 -5.64 -14.66
C ASN A 301 -12.53 -5.63 -15.52
N GLY A 302 -11.37 -5.29 -14.93
CA GLY A 302 -10.08 -5.17 -15.59
C GLY A 302 -9.27 -6.47 -15.53
N VAL A 303 -7.94 -6.35 -15.67
CA VAL A 303 -7.03 -7.51 -15.70
C VAL A 303 -5.86 -7.35 -14.72
N GLY A 304 -5.71 -8.28 -13.78
CA GLY A 304 -4.56 -8.32 -12.88
C GLY A 304 -4.49 -7.14 -11.90
N ASN A 305 -5.62 -6.50 -11.60
CA ASN A 305 -5.69 -5.50 -10.54
C ASN A 305 -5.72 -6.22 -9.18
N VAL A 306 -5.10 -5.60 -8.18
CA VAL A 306 -4.96 -6.20 -6.84
C VAL A 306 -5.31 -5.17 -5.78
N VAL A 307 -6.21 -5.55 -4.88
CA VAL A 307 -6.38 -4.89 -3.59
C VAL A 307 -5.83 -5.83 -2.53
N SER A 308 -4.69 -5.48 -1.96
CA SER A 308 -3.97 -6.28 -0.96
C SER A 308 -4.04 -5.63 0.41
N LYS A 309 -4.02 -6.45 1.46
CA LYS A 309 -3.78 -5.98 2.83
C LYS A 309 -2.28 -6.07 3.11
N GLN A 310 -1.66 -5.05 3.70
CA GLN A 310 -0.23 -5.08 4.07
C GLN A 310 0.09 -6.27 4.99
N GLN A 311 -0.86 -6.65 5.86
CA GLN A 311 -0.75 -7.87 6.66
C GLN A 311 -0.62 -9.15 5.80
N GLN A 312 -1.17 -9.21 4.57
CA GLN A 312 -0.98 -10.35 3.67
C GLN A 312 0.43 -10.43 3.07
N LYS A 313 1.19 -9.31 3.05
CA LYS A 313 2.61 -9.33 2.65
C LYS A 313 3.49 -9.92 3.76
N ASP A 314 3.10 -9.70 5.01
CA ASP A 314 3.81 -10.21 6.19
C ASP A 314 3.40 -11.64 6.57
N LEU A 315 2.22 -12.09 6.14
CA LEU A 315 1.68 -13.41 6.46
C LEU A 315 2.02 -14.41 5.36
N HIS A 316 2.79 -15.43 5.70
CA HIS A 316 3.05 -16.54 4.83
C HIS A 316 2.00 -17.63 5.05
N VAL A 317 1.47 -18.16 3.95
CA VAL A 317 0.47 -19.22 3.93
C VAL A 317 1.10 -20.48 3.36
N ASP A 318 1.29 -21.48 4.21
CA ASP A 318 1.79 -22.79 3.82
C ASP A 318 0.65 -23.79 3.78
N ARG A 319 0.46 -24.41 2.61
CA ARG A 319 -0.44 -25.56 2.52
C ARG A 319 0.23 -26.78 3.14
N ILE A 320 -0.38 -27.28 4.21
CA ILE A 320 0.12 -28.46 4.94
C ILE A 320 -0.64 -29.72 4.51
N ILE A 321 -1.93 -29.58 4.17
CA ILE A 321 -2.73 -30.69 3.64
C ILE A 321 -3.37 -30.24 2.33
N ASN A 322 -3.28 -31.11 1.33
CA ASN A 322 -4.00 -30.99 0.06
C ASN A 322 -4.53 -32.37 -0.36
N LEU A 323 -5.74 -32.71 0.08
CA LEU A 323 -6.41 -33.94 -0.33
C LEU A 323 -7.38 -33.61 -1.46
N GLN A 324 -7.24 -34.32 -2.57
CA GLN A 324 -8.13 -34.26 -3.72
C GLN A 324 -8.25 -35.65 -4.32
N TYR A 325 -9.19 -35.86 -5.25
CA TYR A 325 -9.38 -37.17 -5.87
C TYR A 325 -8.11 -37.77 -6.49
N SER A 326 -7.25 -36.91 -7.05
CA SER A 326 -5.96 -37.32 -7.62
C SER A 326 -4.87 -37.58 -6.57
N SER A 327 -5.08 -37.25 -5.30
CA SER A 327 -4.11 -37.52 -4.24
C SER A 327 -3.89 -39.03 -4.09
N LYS A 328 -2.62 -39.44 -4.02
CA LYS A 328 -2.22 -40.86 -4.00
C LYS A 328 -1.87 -41.38 -2.60
N ASN A 329 -1.50 -40.49 -1.68
CA ASN A 329 -1.16 -40.79 -0.29
C ASN A 329 -2.37 -40.64 0.64
N ILE A 330 -3.45 -41.38 0.38
CA ILE A 330 -4.69 -41.31 1.17
C ILE A 330 -4.83 -42.59 1.99
N ASP A 331 -5.25 -42.46 3.26
CA ASP A 331 -5.69 -43.62 4.04
C ASP A 331 -7.06 -44.10 3.52
N TYR A 332 -7.03 -45.16 2.70
CA TYR A 332 -8.22 -45.74 2.10
C TYR A 332 -9.14 -46.45 3.11
N SER A 333 -8.72 -46.64 4.37
CA SER A 333 -9.59 -47.19 5.41
C SER A 333 -10.69 -46.21 5.84
N ILE A 334 -10.49 -44.91 5.57
CA ILE A 334 -11.42 -43.83 5.94
C ILE A 334 -11.96 -43.06 4.73
N ILE A 335 -11.34 -43.21 3.55
CA ILE A 335 -11.66 -42.47 2.32
C ILE A 335 -11.78 -43.43 1.13
N THR A 336 -12.88 -43.32 0.40
CA THR A 336 -13.10 -43.99 -0.89
C THR A 336 -13.11 -42.98 -2.02
N LYS A 337 -12.78 -43.41 -3.23
CA LYS A 337 -12.80 -42.56 -4.44
C LYS A 337 -14.06 -42.87 -5.24
N GLU A 338 -14.86 -41.86 -5.55
CA GLU A 338 -16.12 -42.01 -6.29
C GLU A 338 -16.28 -40.82 -7.26
N ASN A 339 -16.39 -41.06 -8.57
CA ASN A 339 -16.71 -40.05 -9.60
C ASN A 339 -15.87 -38.75 -9.51
N ASN A 340 -14.54 -38.87 -9.47
CA ASN A 340 -13.63 -37.73 -9.30
C ASN A 340 -13.77 -36.98 -7.95
N LYS A 341 -14.36 -37.60 -6.94
CA LYS A 341 -14.51 -37.08 -5.56
C LYS A 341 -14.01 -38.07 -4.50
N LEU A 342 -13.66 -37.54 -3.35
CA LEU A 342 -13.30 -38.27 -2.14
C LEU A 342 -14.54 -38.44 -1.26
N LYS A 343 -14.93 -39.67 -0.98
CA LYS A 343 -16.04 -39.99 -0.09
C LYS A 343 -15.52 -40.56 1.21
N TYR A 344 -15.72 -39.81 2.27
CA TYR A 344 -15.26 -40.12 3.62
C TYR A 344 -16.31 -40.94 4.37
N ILE A 345 -15.90 -41.84 5.25
CA ILE A 345 -16.83 -42.61 6.08
C ILE A 345 -17.72 -41.70 6.96
N ALA A 346 -18.95 -42.13 7.19
CA ALA A 346 -19.98 -41.42 7.97
C ALA A 346 -19.76 -41.50 9.50
N GLN A 347 -18.51 -41.37 9.95
CA GLN A 347 -18.13 -41.43 11.37
C GLN A 347 -17.02 -40.42 11.64
N VAL A 348 -17.01 -39.83 12.84
CA VAL A 348 -15.96 -38.91 13.28
C VAL A 348 -14.64 -39.67 13.40
N GLN A 349 -13.75 -39.43 12.44
CA GLN A 349 -12.43 -40.03 12.34
C GLN A 349 -11.40 -38.95 12.02
N ASP A 350 -10.19 -39.17 12.53
CA ASP A 350 -9.08 -38.27 12.28
C ASP A 350 -8.54 -38.50 10.86
N ILE A 351 -8.51 -37.45 10.07
CA ILE A 351 -7.97 -37.48 8.71
C ILE A 351 -6.51 -37.05 8.73
N ALA A 352 -6.20 -36.08 9.58
CA ALA A 352 -4.85 -35.61 9.79
C ALA A 352 -4.70 -35.00 11.17
N SER A 353 -3.48 -35.08 11.71
CA SER A 353 -3.10 -34.40 12.95
C SER A 353 -1.71 -33.81 12.76
N THR A 354 -1.46 -32.64 13.31
CA THR A 354 -0.12 -32.04 13.35
C THR A 354 0.80 -32.70 14.39
N GLY A 355 0.27 -33.66 15.17
CA GLY A 355 0.87 -34.02 16.44
C GLY A 355 1.04 -32.80 17.36
N VAL A 356 1.77 -32.98 18.46
CA VAL A 356 2.09 -31.86 19.35
C VAL A 356 3.31 -31.11 18.81
N ILE A 357 3.17 -29.81 18.57
CA ILE A 357 4.23 -28.94 18.05
C ILE A 357 4.38 -27.68 18.89
N PRO A 358 5.59 -27.08 18.93
CA PRO A 358 5.82 -25.84 19.66
C PRO A 358 4.89 -24.73 19.18
N CYS A 359 4.26 -24.04 20.13
CA CYS A 359 3.51 -22.82 19.88
C CYS A 359 4.49 -21.65 19.84
N PRO A 360 4.56 -20.89 18.73
CA PRO A 360 5.42 -19.72 18.68
C PRO A 360 4.90 -18.60 19.60
N SER A 361 5.79 -17.65 19.90
CA SER A 361 5.48 -16.43 20.66
C SER A 361 4.72 -15.37 19.84
N PHE A 362 4.40 -15.65 18.58
CA PHE A 362 3.68 -14.77 17.67
C PHE A 362 2.36 -15.42 17.21
N PRO A 363 1.37 -14.63 16.73
CA PRO A 363 0.09 -15.17 16.30
C PRO A 363 0.22 -16.15 15.14
N ILE A 364 -0.53 -17.25 15.20
CA ILE A 364 -0.62 -18.25 14.13
C ILE A 364 -2.06 -18.59 13.81
N GLY A 365 -2.32 -18.92 12.56
CA GLY A 365 -3.64 -19.27 12.06
C GLY A 365 -3.65 -20.60 11.30
N PHE A 366 -4.83 -21.19 11.24
CA PHE A 366 -5.14 -22.34 10.41
C PHE A 366 -6.39 -22.04 9.61
N SER A 367 -6.39 -22.37 8.32
CA SER A 367 -7.55 -22.28 7.46
C SER A 367 -7.78 -23.63 6.79
N THR A 368 -8.95 -24.20 7.01
CA THR A 368 -9.41 -25.38 6.25
C THR A 368 -10.41 -24.95 5.21
N ARG A 369 -10.30 -25.54 4.01
CA ARG A 369 -11.27 -25.37 2.94
C ARG A 369 -11.63 -26.72 2.36
N CYS A 370 -12.91 -26.91 2.10
CA CYS A 370 -13.44 -28.09 1.45
C CYS A 370 -14.50 -27.66 0.43
N SER A 371 -14.66 -28.43 -0.63
CA SER A 371 -15.73 -28.24 -1.60
C SER A 371 -17.13 -28.38 -0.99
N ASP A 372 -17.24 -29.05 0.17
CA ASP A 372 -18.51 -29.35 0.84
C ASP A 372 -18.41 -29.32 2.36
N SER A 373 -19.57 -29.17 3.00
CA SER A 373 -19.71 -29.05 4.44
C SER A 373 -19.60 -30.40 5.14
N PHE A 374 -18.38 -30.89 5.37
CA PHE A 374 -18.19 -32.24 5.94
C PHE A 374 -17.08 -32.36 6.99
N PHE A 375 -16.29 -31.32 7.27
CA PHE A 375 -15.14 -31.44 8.18
C PHE A 375 -15.31 -30.64 9.46
N ARG A 376 -14.57 -31.05 10.50
CA ARG A 376 -14.40 -30.28 11.74
C ARG A 376 -12.93 -30.18 12.11
N ILE A 377 -12.62 -29.16 12.90
CA ILE A 377 -11.30 -28.96 13.47
C ILE A 377 -11.33 -29.26 14.96
N TYR A 378 -10.30 -29.92 15.47
CA TYR A 378 -9.97 -29.97 16.89
C TYR A 378 -8.64 -29.33 17.19
N ILE A 379 -8.56 -28.58 18.28
CA ILE A 379 -7.29 -28.03 18.79
C ILE A 379 -7.13 -28.31 20.27
N LYS A 380 -5.96 -28.81 20.64
CA LYS A 380 -5.53 -28.99 22.03
C LYS A 380 -4.31 -28.14 22.32
N PHE A 381 -4.20 -27.65 23.55
CA PHE A 381 -3.06 -26.86 24.03
C PHE A 381 -2.38 -27.54 25.18
N TYR A 382 -1.07 -27.32 25.28
CA TYR A 382 -0.23 -27.89 26.31
C TYR A 382 0.71 -26.83 26.89
N ASN A 383 0.96 -26.93 28.19
CA ASN A 383 1.95 -26.09 28.89
C ASN A 383 3.38 -26.60 28.66
N GLU A 384 4.36 -25.98 29.31
CA GLU A 384 5.78 -26.36 29.22
C GLU A 384 6.05 -27.81 29.65
N SER A 385 5.30 -28.31 30.63
CA SER A 385 5.37 -29.69 31.11
C SER A 385 4.56 -30.68 30.25
N MET A 386 4.09 -30.28 29.05
CA MET A 386 3.26 -31.09 28.15
C MET A 386 1.93 -31.56 28.75
N GLN A 387 1.45 -30.89 29.80
CA GLN A 387 0.13 -31.14 30.37
C GLN A 387 -0.91 -30.35 29.59
N LYS A 388 -2.07 -30.98 29.34
CA LYS A 388 -3.19 -30.32 28.65
C LYS A 388 -3.68 -29.15 29.47
N ILE A 389 -3.83 -28.01 28.81
CA ILE A 389 -4.39 -26.81 29.43
C ILE A 389 -5.92 -26.95 29.45
N GLN A 390 -6.52 -26.78 30.62
CA GLN A 390 -7.98 -26.70 30.80
C GLN A 390 -8.37 -25.21 30.78
N MET A 391 -9.30 -24.85 29.89
CA MET A 391 -9.35 -23.55 29.19
C MET A 391 -9.58 -22.25 29.98
N ASP A 392 -9.19 -21.17 29.30
CA ASP A 392 -9.72 -19.80 29.30
C ASP A 392 -10.07 -19.42 27.83
N GLU A 393 -11.15 -18.66 27.62
CA GLU A 393 -11.68 -18.18 26.32
C GLU A 393 -10.77 -17.14 25.62
N SER A 394 -9.80 -16.57 26.32
CA SER A 394 -8.91 -15.51 25.81
C SER A 394 -7.92 -15.93 24.70
N ILE A 395 -7.82 -17.23 24.38
CA ILE A 395 -6.73 -17.82 23.58
C ILE A 395 -7.05 -17.92 22.07
N ILE A 396 -8.33 -18.02 21.70
CA ILE A 396 -8.79 -18.22 20.32
C ILE A 396 -9.79 -17.11 19.94
N SER A 397 -9.77 -16.65 18.68
CA SER A 397 -10.66 -15.56 18.20
C SER A 397 -11.61 -15.97 17.05
N THR A 398 -12.10 -17.21 17.04
CA THR A 398 -12.83 -17.79 15.89
C THR A 398 -14.01 -18.68 16.31
N ASP A 399 -14.70 -19.29 15.33
CA ASP A 399 -15.87 -20.20 15.45
C ASP A 399 -15.62 -21.53 16.20
N LEU A 400 -14.64 -21.59 17.10
CA LEU A 400 -14.40 -22.77 17.92
C LEU A 400 -15.09 -22.64 19.27
N SER A 401 -15.68 -23.73 19.72
CA SER A 401 -16.26 -23.89 21.06
C SER A 401 -15.36 -24.76 21.92
N TRP A 402 -15.27 -24.43 23.22
CA TRP A 402 -14.60 -25.31 24.18
C TRP A 402 -15.42 -26.57 24.42
N ASN A 403 -14.75 -27.72 24.38
CA ASN A 403 -15.30 -28.98 24.87
C ASN A 403 -14.57 -29.37 26.16
N ALA A 404 -15.15 -29.01 27.30
CA ALA A 404 -14.56 -29.28 28.62
C ALA A 404 -14.30 -30.78 28.86
N LYS A 405 -15.23 -31.65 28.46
CA LYS A 405 -15.10 -33.10 28.63
C LYS A 405 -13.93 -33.69 27.84
N LYS A 406 -13.61 -33.12 26.68
CA LYS A 406 -12.53 -33.58 25.80
C LYS A 406 -11.27 -32.72 25.89
N GLN A 407 -11.32 -31.64 26.68
CA GLN A 407 -10.24 -30.66 26.87
C GLN A 407 -9.65 -30.19 25.54
N ARG A 408 -10.53 -29.74 24.65
CA ARG A 408 -10.15 -29.26 23.32
C ARG A 408 -11.12 -28.20 22.82
N TYR A 409 -10.63 -27.32 21.98
CA TYR A 409 -11.47 -26.49 21.14
C TYR A 409 -11.94 -27.28 19.92
N GLN A 410 -13.17 -27.04 19.47
CA GLN A 410 -13.72 -27.71 18.30
C GLN A 410 -14.68 -26.82 17.52
N SER A 411 -14.67 -26.95 16.19
CA SER A 411 -15.64 -26.25 15.35
C SER A 411 -16.98 -26.99 15.32
N SER A 412 -17.99 -26.33 14.76
CA SER A 412 -19.29 -26.93 14.49
C SER A 412 -19.19 -28.15 13.57
N ALA A 413 -20.25 -28.96 13.59
CA ALA A 413 -20.37 -30.06 12.65
C ALA A 413 -20.37 -29.57 11.21
N ASN A 414 -19.67 -30.29 10.35
CA ASN A 414 -19.91 -30.24 8.91
C ASN A 414 -19.72 -28.81 8.35
N MET A 415 -18.51 -28.26 8.47
CA MET A 415 -18.21 -26.92 7.95
C MET A 415 -17.35 -27.02 6.68
N ALA A 416 -17.73 -26.30 5.62
CA ALA A 416 -16.98 -26.24 4.37
C ALA A 416 -15.71 -25.39 4.49
N THR A 417 -15.73 -24.37 5.34
CA THR A 417 -14.56 -23.55 5.66
C THR A 417 -14.50 -23.34 7.15
N ASN A 418 -13.37 -23.66 7.78
CA ASN A 418 -13.10 -23.27 9.15
C ASN A 418 -11.81 -22.49 9.20
N ARG A 419 -11.79 -21.47 10.04
CA ARG A 419 -10.64 -20.60 10.22
C ARG A 419 -10.39 -20.46 11.71
N VAL A 420 -9.14 -20.61 12.10
CA VAL A 420 -8.74 -20.55 13.49
C VAL A 420 -7.56 -19.62 13.63
N LEU A 421 -7.62 -18.72 14.59
CA LEU A 421 -6.48 -17.92 15.02
C LEU A 421 -6.15 -18.24 16.46
N LEU A 422 -4.88 -18.52 16.69
CA LEU A 422 -4.28 -18.68 18.00
C LEU A 422 -3.53 -17.40 18.36
N LYS A 423 -3.96 -16.75 19.45
CA LYS A 423 -3.25 -15.61 20.02
C LYS A 423 -2.06 -16.13 20.85
N PRO A 424 -0.92 -15.42 20.86
CA PRO A 424 0.17 -15.72 21.77
C PRO A 424 -0.33 -15.76 23.20
N ASN A 425 0.00 -16.83 23.93
CA ASN A 425 -0.31 -16.95 25.33
C ASN A 425 0.93 -17.50 26.06
N PRO A 426 1.39 -16.85 27.14
CA PRO A 426 2.63 -17.23 27.81
C PRO A 426 2.61 -18.65 28.39
N ILE A 427 1.43 -19.18 28.69
CA ILE A 427 1.22 -20.52 29.27
C ILE A 427 1.28 -21.61 28.21
N ILE A 428 0.84 -21.32 26.98
CA ILE A 428 0.79 -22.30 25.89
C ILE A 428 2.17 -22.42 25.27
N LYS A 429 2.79 -23.60 25.46
CA LYS A 429 4.07 -23.91 24.83
C LYS A 429 3.93 -24.83 23.63
N TYR A 430 2.83 -25.58 23.57
CA TYR A 430 2.58 -26.49 22.46
C TYR A 430 1.10 -26.57 22.10
N PHE A 431 0.83 -26.97 20.86
CA PHE A 431 -0.52 -27.24 20.40
C PHE A 431 -0.57 -28.48 19.49
N GLU A 432 -1.76 -29.06 19.39
CA GLU A 432 -2.08 -30.14 18.44
C GLU A 432 -3.34 -29.73 17.67
N PHE A 433 -3.23 -29.64 16.36
CA PHE A 433 -4.34 -29.42 15.44
C PHE A 433 -4.74 -30.75 14.81
N ARG A 434 -6.04 -31.02 14.71
CA ARG A 434 -6.58 -32.22 14.05
C ARG A 434 -7.69 -31.83 13.10
N LEU A 435 -7.61 -32.34 11.88
CA LEU A 435 -8.70 -32.32 10.90
C LEU A 435 -9.45 -33.63 11.01
N VAL A 436 -10.75 -33.55 11.26
CA VAL A 436 -11.61 -34.73 11.43
C VAL A 436 -12.80 -34.68 10.50
N THR A 437 -13.31 -35.85 10.14
CA THR A 437 -14.61 -35.95 9.47
C THR A 437 -15.72 -35.48 10.41
N GLY A 438 -16.77 -34.97 9.79
CA GLY A 438 -18.00 -34.55 10.43
C GLY A 438 -18.82 -35.72 10.98
N SER A 439 -20.03 -35.41 11.38
CA SER A 439 -21.00 -36.43 11.82
C SER A 439 -22.19 -36.41 10.86
N GLY A 440 -22.61 -37.58 10.37
CA GLY A 440 -23.73 -37.71 9.44
C GLY A 440 -23.33 -38.47 8.17
N THR A 441 -24.22 -38.47 7.18
CA THR A 441 -24.04 -39.20 5.91
C THR A 441 -22.76 -38.77 5.19
N ALA A 442 -22.00 -39.74 4.71
CA ALA A 442 -20.82 -39.54 3.88
C ALA A 442 -21.14 -38.68 2.64
N ILE A 443 -20.55 -37.48 2.54
CA ILE A 443 -20.69 -36.62 1.37
C ILE A 443 -19.41 -36.72 0.53
N PRO A 444 -19.51 -36.99 -0.79
CA PRO A 444 -18.36 -36.90 -1.68
C PRO A 444 -17.86 -35.46 -1.82
N VAL A 445 -16.59 -35.22 -1.53
CA VAL A 445 -15.95 -33.89 -1.62
C VAL A 445 -14.84 -33.91 -2.67
N GLU A 446 -14.68 -32.83 -3.42
CA GLU A 446 -13.66 -32.72 -4.48
C GLU A 446 -12.27 -32.50 -3.89
N TYR A 447 -12.18 -31.69 -2.85
CA TYR A 447 -10.93 -31.41 -2.16
C TYR A 447 -11.13 -31.07 -0.68
N VAL A 448 -10.04 -31.20 0.08
CA VAL A 448 -9.87 -30.70 1.43
C VAL A 448 -8.45 -30.15 1.57
N THR A 449 -8.33 -28.88 1.94
CA THR A 449 -7.04 -28.25 2.25
C THR A 449 -6.96 -27.84 3.72
N LEU A 450 -5.75 -27.90 4.26
CA LEU A 450 -5.36 -27.23 5.50
C LEU A 450 -4.17 -26.32 5.17
N ASP A 451 -4.40 -25.03 5.36
CA ASP A 451 -3.39 -24.01 5.22
C ASP A 451 -2.99 -23.52 6.63
N PHE A 452 -1.69 -23.42 6.91
CA PHE A 452 -1.15 -22.71 8.06
C PHE A 452 -0.77 -21.30 7.66
N ILE A 453 -1.04 -20.37 8.55
CA ILE A 453 -0.89 -18.95 8.32
C ILE A 453 -0.06 -18.40 9.47
N CYS A 454 1.07 -17.78 9.20
CA CYS A 454 1.75 -17.02 10.24
C CYS A 454 2.62 -15.92 9.69
N LYS A 455 3.10 -15.02 10.56
CA LYS A 455 4.04 -13.98 10.16
C LYS A 455 5.37 -14.62 9.74
N GLN A 456 5.96 -14.13 8.65
CA GLN A 456 7.32 -14.52 8.27
C GLN A 456 8.29 -14.08 9.37
N THR A 457 8.91 -15.06 10.03
CA THR A 457 9.91 -14.89 11.10
C THR A 457 10.99 -15.95 10.93
N ASP A 458 12.14 -15.80 11.60
CA ASP A 458 13.28 -16.71 11.48
C ASP A 458 12.97 -18.18 11.84
N ASN A 459 11.88 -18.43 12.57
CA ASN A 459 11.44 -19.76 12.98
C ASN A 459 10.34 -20.36 12.10
N TYR A 460 9.94 -19.68 11.02
CA TYR A 460 8.86 -20.11 10.12
C TYR A 460 9.10 -21.51 9.54
N GLY A 461 10.25 -21.70 8.86
CA GLY A 461 10.57 -22.93 8.15
C GLY A 461 10.56 -24.16 9.07
N TYR A 462 11.10 -24.00 10.28
CA TYR A 462 11.12 -25.06 11.28
C TYR A 462 9.73 -25.53 11.70
N ILE A 463 8.79 -24.59 11.88
CA ILE A 463 7.42 -24.91 12.28
C ILE A 463 6.68 -25.58 11.13
N THR A 464 6.83 -25.08 9.90
CA THR A 464 6.18 -25.65 8.72
C THR A 464 6.70 -27.04 8.38
N ASP A 465 7.99 -27.30 8.55
CA ASP A 465 8.58 -28.62 8.31
C ASP A 465 8.13 -29.64 9.36
N LYS A 466 8.03 -29.21 10.63
CA LYS A 466 7.45 -30.03 11.70
C LYS A 466 5.97 -30.31 11.47
N LEU A 467 5.23 -29.32 11.00
CA LEU A 467 3.82 -29.46 10.63
C LEU A 467 3.68 -30.51 9.53
N LYS A 468 4.35 -30.32 8.39
CA LYS A 468 4.31 -31.21 7.22
C LYS A 468 4.73 -32.65 7.56
N SER A 469 5.80 -32.82 8.35
CA SER A 469 6.29 -34.14 8.76
C SER A 469 5.36 -34.90 9.71
N LYS A 470 4.56 -34.18 10.52
CA LYS A 470 3.62 -34.82 11.47
C LYS A 470 2.21 -34.96 10.93
N THR A 471 1.79 -34.14 9.97
CA THR A 471 0.52 -34.27 9.23
C THR A 471 0.57 -35.27 8.08
N ALA A 472 1.72 -35.87 7.81
CA ALA A 472 1.85 -36.90 6.79
C ALA A 472 0.88 -38.06 7.09
N ILE A 473 0.10 -38.46 6.09
CA ILE A 473 -0.76 -39.64 6.17
C ILE A 473 0.17 -40.85 6.36
N PRO A 474 0.13 -41.55 7.51
CA PRO A 474 1.06 -42.63 7.77
C PRO A 474 0.83 -43.76 6.77
N LEU A 475 1.80 -44.03 5.89
CA LEU A 475 1.83 -45.31 5.18
C LEU A 475 2.17 -46.41 6.19
N ALA A 476 1.42 -47.50 6.13
CA ALA A 476 1.42 -48.54 7.16
C ALA A 476 2.68 -49.43 7.20
N THR A 477 3.73 -49.14 6.41
CA THR A 477 4.86 -50.05 6.24
C THR A 477 6.16 -49.51 6.84
N ASN A 478 6.88 -50.38 7.54
CA ASN A 478 8.18 -50.10 8.17
C ASN A 478 9.37 -50.29 7.20
N THR A 479 9.10 -50.40 5.90
CA THR A 479 10.08 -50.64 4.84
C THR A 479 9.90 -49.60 3.74
N THR A 480 10.99 -49.25 3.05
CA THR A 480 10.96 -48.46 1.81
C THR A 480 9.94 -49.08 0.86
N GLN A 481 8.89 -48.34 0.51
CA GLN A 481 7.86 -48.84 -0.39
C GLN A 481 8.47 -48.99 -1.79
N LEU A 482 8.53 -50.22 -2.29
CA LEU A 482 8.92 -50.54 -3.67
C LEU A 482 7.73 -50.54 -4.64
N VAL A 483 6.52 -50.21 -4.15
CA VAL A 483 5.29 -50.28 -4.96
C VAL A 483 4.39 -49.08 -4.67
N GLY A 484 4.25 -48.21 -5.68
CA GLY A 484 3.36 -47.06 -5.75
C GLY A 484 3.73 -46.11 -6.90
N ASP A 485 2.76 -45.40 -7.49
CA ASP A 485 3.01 -44.41 -8.55
C ASP A 485 3.29 -43.04 -7.93
N PHE A 486 4.56 -42.73 -7.67
CA PHE A 486 4.97 -41.46 -7.07
C PHE A 486 5.50 -40.46 -8.11
N ASP A 487 5.22 -39.18 -7.90
CA ASP A 487 5.80 -38.07 -8.67
C ASP A 487 7.06 -37.53 -7.96
N ILE A 488 7.99 -36.91 -8.70
CA ILE A 488 9.27 -36.40 -8.19
C ILE A 488 9.13 -35.32 -7.10
N THR A 489 7.94 -34.75 -6.95
CA THR A 489 7.62 -33.75 -5.92
C THR A 489 7.00 -34.35 -4.66
N ASP A 490 6.67 -35.65 -4.68
CA ASP A 490 6.07 -36.31 -3.54
C ASP A 490 7.09 -36.49 -2.41
N VAL A 491 6.65 -36.19 -1.19
CA VAL A 491 7.44 -36.35 0.02
C VAL A 491 6.80 -37.44 0.88
N VAL A 492 7.53 -38.52 1.11
CA VAL A 492 7.05 -39.71 1.83
C VAL A 492 7.74 -39.79 3.19
N TYR A 493 6.98 -39.68 4.27
CA TYR A 493 7.54 -39.73 5.63
C TYR A 493 7.44 -41.14 6.22
N ASN A 494 8.46 -41.52 7.01
CA ASN A 494 8.47 -42.83 7.66
C ASN A 494 7.55 -42.85 8.88
N LYS A 495 6.77 -43.94 9.05
CA LYS A 495 5.91 -44.15 10.23
C LYS A 495 6.71 -44.22 11.54
N ASN A 496 7.92 -44.79 11.48
CA ASN A 496 8.87 -44.88 12.59
C ASN A 496 10.23 -44.31 12.13
N ARG A 497 11.05 -43.79 13.05
CA ARG A 497 12.45 -43.44 12.73
C ARG A 497 13.17 -44.70 12.24
N VAL A 498 13.71 -44.64 11.04
CA VAL A 498 14.58 -45.70 10.49
C VAL A 498 16.00 -45.50 11.01
N ALA A 499 16.78 -46.58 11.06
CA ALA A 499 18.19 -46.51 11.45
C ALA A 499 18.94 -45.45 10.61
N GLY A 500 19.63 -44.52 11.27
CA GLY A 500 20.34 -43.40 10.63
C GLY A 500 19.60 -42.06 10.63
N GLY A 501 18.57 -41.85 11.47
CA GLY A 501 18.01 -40.50 11.75
C GLY A 501 17.10 -39.91 10.68
N LYS A 502 16.86 -40.63 9.58
CA LYS A 502 16.08 -40.17 8.42
C LYS A 502 14.59 -40.05 8.73
N ILE A 503 13.99 -38.94 8.32
CA ILE A 503 12.56 -38.63 8.56
C ILE A 503 11.65 -38.99 7.37
N GLY A 504 12.21 -39.11 6.16
CA GLY A 504 11.43 -39.45 4.97
C GLY A 504 12.28 -39.68 3.70
N TRP A 505 11.59 -39.84 2.58
CA TRP A 505 12.10 -40.15 1.26
C TRP A 505 11.38 -39.32 0.19
N THR A 506 12.12 -38.89 -0.84
CA THR A 506 11.55 -38.31 -2.07
C THR A 506 11.91 -39.20 -3.27
N PRO A 507 10.98 -39.42 -4.21
CA PRO A 507 11.26 -40.07 -5.49
C PRO A 507 12.34 -39.31 -6.26
N ILE A 508 13.26 -40.03 -6.89
CA ILE A 508 14.24 -39.41 -7.81
C ILE A 508 13.66 -39.37 -9.24
N THR A 509 12.71 -40.24 -9.55
CA THR A 509 12.04 -40.35 -10.86
C THR A 509 10.54 -40.55 -10.68
N ILE A 510 9.76 -40.24 -11.73
CA ILE A 510 8.34 -40.59 -11.81
C ILE A 510 8.24 -42.13 -11.84
N ASN A 511 7.41 -42.72 -10.98
CA ASN A 511 7.34 -44.17 -10.71
C ASN A 511 8.69 -44.75 -10.22
N PRO A 512 9.20 -44.25 -9.07
CA PRO A 512 10.56 -44.50 -8.62
C PRO A 512 10.79 -45.95 -8.17
N THR A 513 11.82 -46.57 -8.73
CA THR A 513 12.54 -47.66 -8.04
C THR A 513 13.64 -47.13 -7.13
N THR A 514 13.93 -45.82 -7.20
CA THR A 514 15.03 -45.14 -6.49
C THR A 514 14.55 -43.92 -5.70
N TRP A 515 15.05 -43.80 -4.48
CA TRP A 515 14.58 -42.84 -3.49
C TRP A 515 15.73 -42.06 -2.87
N LYS A 516 15.53 -40.77 -2.65
CA LYS A 516 16.45 -39.90 -1.91
C LYS A 516 15.93 -39.70 -0.49
N ALA A 517 16.69 -40.13 0.51
CA ALA A 517 16.36 -39.82 1.90
C ALA A 517 16.57 -38.34 2.18
N PHE A 518 15.76 -37.77 3.08
CA PHE A 518 15.97 -36.41 3.58
C PHE A 518 15.77 -36.31 5.10
N GLY A 519 16.41 -35.27 5.66
CA GLY A 519 16.44 -34.89 7.07
C GLY A 519 17.39 -35.73 7.93
N GLU A 520 18.38 -35.08 8.52
CA GLU A 520 19.00 -35.49 9.77
C GLU A 520 18.48 -34.52 10.84
N ILE A 521 18.03 -35.06 11.96
CA ILE A 521 17.81 -34.25 13.16
C ILE A 521 18.93 -34.67 14.10
N ASP A 522 19.88 -33.76 14.35
CA ASP A 522 20.85 -33.94 15.44
C ASP A 522 20.07 -34.26 16.73
N ALA A 523 20.53 -35.32 17.41
CA ALA A 523 19.84 -35.96 18.52
C ALA A 523 19.54 -35.02 19.68
#